data_AF-A0A2L0PQ09-F1
#
_entry.id   AF-A0A2L0PQ09-F1
#
_cell.length_a   1.000
_cell.length_b   1.000
_cell.length_c   1.000
_cell.angle_alpha   90.00
_cell.angle_beta   90.00
_cell.angle_gamma   90.00
#
_symmetry.space_group_name_H-M   'P 1'
#
loop_
_entity.id
_entity.type
_entity.pdbx_description
1 polymer ?
#
loop_
_entity_poly.entity_id
_entity_poly.type
_entity_poly.pdbx_seq_one_letter_code
_entity_poly.pdbx_strand_id
1 'polypeptide(L)'
;MLKKLTLGLMAVLSTSAVMAAGFGAQDAGVYELVTLKNNQPAGLSGIQMRLTHQNGRWAMDGKDGTLKGAAKNQWQNICSTSNCDFKASTGSQLQAIFPQLAQMKKADDIGCIQNQVQAFCRFDSKAQKGYTSYMMVALQSKPPVQMILQRQE
;
A
#
# COMPACT_ATOMS: atom_id res chain seq x y z
N MET A 1 56.37 -0.69 29.72
CA MET A 1 55.55 -1.74 29.06
C MET A 1 54.21 -1.12 28.66
N LEU A 2 54.01 -0.80 27.38
CA LEU A 2 52.81 -0.11 26.89
C LEU A 2 51.92 -1.15 26.19
N LYS A 3 50.82 -1.57 26.85
CA LYS A 3 49.83 -2.49 26.28
C LYS A 3 49.02 -1.75 25.21
N LYS A 4 49.22 -2.14 23.95
CA LYS A 4 48.39 -1.72 22.81
C LYS A 4 46.98 -2.27 22.99
N LEU A 5 46.01 -1.39 23.21
CA LEU A 5 44.58 -1.70 23.15
C LEU A 5 44.11 -1.42 21.72
N THR A 6 44.08 -2.48 20.91
CA THR A 6 43.42 -2.48 19.60
C THR A 6 41.91 -2.49 19.86
N LEU A 7 41.26 -1.32 19.76
CA LEU A 7 39.81 -1.25 19.63
C LEU A 7 39.41 -1.82 18.27
N GLY A 8 38.90 -3.04 18.25
CA GLY A 8 38.22 -3.62 17.11
C GLY A 8 36.91 -2.88 16.86
N LEU A 9 36.87 -2.08 15.81
CA LEU A 9 35.68 -1.40 15.33
C LEU A 9 34.75 -2.46 14.72
N MET A 10 33.79 -2.97 15.50
CA MET A 10 32.69 -3.77 14.97
C MET A 10 31.81 -2.87 14.10
N ALA A 11 32.01 -2.95 12.79
CA ALA A 11 31.09 -2.39 11.82
C ALA A 11 29.76 -3.13 11.96
N VAL A 12 28.78 -2.46 12.58
CA VAL A 12 27.38 -2.90 12.53
C VAL A 12 26.97 -2.80 11.06
N LEU A 13 26.96 -3.94 10.38
CA LEU A 13 26.27 -4.11 9.11
C LEU A 13 24.79 -3.86 9.38
N SER A 14 24.37 -2.60 9.33
CA SER A 14 22.98 -2.22 9.21
C SER A 14 22.48 -2.83 7.92
N THR A 15 21.85 -4.00 8.04
CA THR A 15 21.01 -4.59 7.00
C THR A 15 19.85 -3.63 6.81
N SER A 16 20.07 -2.60 5.98
CA SER A 16 19.00 -1.84 5.37
C SER A 16 18.17 -2.86 4.62
N ALA A 17 17.06 -3.28 5.23
CA ALA A 17 16.03 -4.05 4.57
C ALA A 17 15.74 -3.28 3.29
N VAL A 18 16.12 -3.87 2.15
CA VAL A 18 15.79 -3.36 0.84
C VAL A 18 14.27 -3.42 0.79
N MET A 19 13.64 -2.32 1.20
CA MET A 19 12.23 -2.10 1.01
C MET A 19 12.01 -2.25 -0.49
N ALA A 20 11.16 -3.19 -0.88
CA ALA A 20 10.71 -3.31 -2.25
C ALA A 20 10.36 -1.90 -2.75
N ALA A 21 10.87 -1.51 -3.92
CA ALA A 21 10.70 -0.16 -4.45
C ALA A 21 9.23 0.30 -4.30
N GLY A 22 9.03 1.48 -3.72
CA GLY A 22 7.85 2.32 -3.98
C GLY A 22 7.07 2.77 -2.76
N PHE A 23 6.70 1.88 -1.84
CA PHE A 23 5.70 2.23 -0.82
C PHE A 23 6.33 2.84 0.44
N GLY A 24 6.16 4.14 0.63
CA GLY A 24 6.80 4.89 1.72
C GLY A 24 5.88 5.94 2.34
N ALA A 25 6.35 6.64 3.37
CA ALA A 25 5.52 7.58 4.15
C ALA A 25 4.84 8.67 3.29
N GLN A 26 5.41 9.01 2.14
CA GLN A 26 4.83 9.91 1.14
C GLN A 26 3.50 9.42 0.54
N ASP A 27 3.19 8.14 0.68
CA ASP A 27 1.94 7.51 0.25
C ASP A 27 0.84 7.58 1.33
N ALA A 28 1.08 8.24 2.46
CA ALA A 28 -0.01 8.61 3.36
C ALA A 28 -0.91 9.66 2.69
N GLY A 29 -2.22 9.50 2.82
CA GLY A 29 -3.18 10.38 2.15
C GLY A 29 -4.59 9.83 2.12
N VAL A 30 -5.48 10.59 1.48
CA VAL A 30 -6.86 10.18 1.20
C VAL A 30 -6.94 9.69 -0.24
N TYR A 31 -7.68 8.60 -0.43
CA TYR A 31 -7.88 7.93 -1.71
C TYR A 31 -9.35 7.68 -1.90
N GLU A 32 -9.82 7.76 -3.14
CA GLU A 32 -11.21 7.45 -3.49
C GLU A 32 -11.26 6.35 -4.54
N LEU A 33 -12.22 5.44 -4.37
CA LEU A 33 -12.44 4.35 -5.30
C LEU A 33 -12.99 4.88 -6.64
N VAL A 34 -12.30 4.52 -7.72
CA VAL A 34 -12.71 4.82 -9.08
C VAL A 34 -13.79 3.84 -9.51
N THR A 35 -14.90 4.35 -10.05
CA THR A 35 -15.93 3.53 -10.69
C THR A 35 -15.55 3.25 -12.13
N LEU A 36 -15.82 2.03 -12.59
CA LEU A 36 -15.55 1.62 -13.96
C LEU A 36 -16.85 1.40 -14.72
N LYS A 37 -16.91 1.86 -15.96
CA LYS A 37 -17.96 1.55 -16.94
C LYS A 37 -17.29 1.05 -18.20
N ASN A 38 -17.64 -0.15 -18.66
CA ASN A 38 -17.00 -0.79 -19.82
C ASN A 38 -15.46 -0.85 -19.69
N ASN A 39 -14.96 -1.20 -18.50
CA ASN A 39 -13.53 -1.25 -18.15
C ASN A 39 -12.77 0.09 -18.29
N GLN A 40 -13.47 1.22 -18.33
CA GLN A 40 -12.87 2.55 -18.33
C GLN A 40 -13.30 3.34 -17.09
N PRO A 41 -12.43 4.20 -16.53
CA PRO A 41 -12.81 5.13 -15.47
C PRO A 41 -14.06 5.93 -15.86
N ALA A 42 -15.07 5.90 -15.00
CA ALA A 42 -16.37 6.55 -15.21
C ALA A 42 -16.66 7.64 -14.17
N GLY A 43 -15.92 7.65 -13.05
CA GLY A 43 -16.07 8.63 -11.98
C GLY A 43 -15.53 8.09 -10.66
N LEU A 44 -15.96 8.72 -9.57
CA LEU A 44 -15.63 8.32 -8.21
C LEU A 44 -16.87 7.77 -7.49
N SER A 45 -16.69 6.80 -6.59
CA SER A 45 -17.80 6.08 -5.97
C SER A 45 -18.38 6.74 -4.71
N GLY A 46 -17.69 7.72 -4.13
CA GLY A 46 -17.96 8.23 -2.78
C GLY A 46 -17.41 7.36 -1.65
N ILE A 47 -16.72 6.25 -1.97
CA ILE A 47 -16.02 5.40 -0.99
C ILE A 47 -14.57 5.84 -0.92
N GLN A 48 -14.17 6.37 0.23
CA GLN A 48 -12.85 6.91 0.49
C GLN A 48 -12.10 6.07 1.53
N MET A 49 -10.79 6.06 1.41
CA MET A 49 -9.87 5.50 2.37
C MET A 49 -8.84 6.54 2.76
N ARG A 50 -8.47 6.57 4.03
CA ARG A 50 -7.39 7.38 4.55
C ARG A 50 -6.29 6.47 5.04
N LEU A 51 -5.13 6.57 4.41
CA LEU A 51 -3.94 5.84 4.80
C LEU A 51 -3.04 6.75 5.63
N THR A 52 -2.67 6.30 6.82
CA THR A 52 -1.78 7.03 7.74
C THR A 52 -0.55 6.21 8.08
N HIS A 53 0.61 6.86 8.16
CA HIS A 53 1.86 6.26 8.61
C HIS A 53 2.36 6.96 9.88
N GLN A 54 2.41 6.24 11.00
CA GLN A 54 2.88 6.77 12.28
C GLN A 54 3.78 5.74 12.97
N ASN A 55 4.94 6.17 13.48
CA ASN A 55 5.89 5.33 14.19
C ASN A 55 6.27 4.03 13.45
N GLY A 56 6.42 4.11 12.12
CA GLY A 56 6.76 2.96 11.27
C GLY A 56 5.60 1.98 11.04
N ARG A 57 4.37 2.35 11.40
CA ARG A 57 3.18 1.52 11.21
C ARG A 57 2.17 2.22 10.31
N TRP A 58 1.56 1.42 9.45
CA TRP A 58 0.51 1.85 8.53
C TRP A 58 -0.86 1.47 9.09
N ALA A 59 -1.77 2.43 9.11
CA ALA A 59 -3.17 2.25 9.47
C ALA A 59 -4.08 2.82 8.38
N MET A 60 -5.31 2.31 8.34
CA MET A 60 -6.31 2.72 7.35
C MET A 60 -7.65 2.99 8.03
N ASP A 61 -8.28 4.11 7.64
CA ASP A 61 -9.68 4.41 7.93
C ASP A 61 -10.47 4.45 6.61
N GLY A 62 -11.76 4.17 6.69
CA GLY A 62 -12.69 4.16 5.56
C GLY A 62 -13.82 5.14 5.82
N LYS A 63 -14.34 5.74 4.75
CA LYS A 63 -15.51 6.61 4.77
C LYS A 63 -16.36 6.28 3.56
N ASP A 64 -17.63 5.99 3.78
CA ASP A 64 -18.55 5.62 2.72
C ASP A 64 -19.71 6.62 2.66
N GLY A 65 -19.75 7.40 1.57
CA GLY A 65 -20.80 8.37 1.30
C GLY A 65 -22.12 7.76 0.79
N THR A 66 -22.12 6.46 0.48
CA THR A 66 -23.30 5.71 0.04
C THR A 66 -24.12 5.15 1.20
N LEU A 67 -23.53 5.07 2.40
CA LEU A 67 -24.22 4.63 3.61
C LEU A 67 -25.35 5.59 3.99
N LYS A 68 -26.32 5.05 4.73
CA LYS A 68 -27.45 5.80 5.31
C LYS A 68 -27.26 5.94 6.83
N GLY A 69 -27.93 6.94 7.40
CA GLY A 69 -27.92 7.17 8.85
C GLY A 69 -26.59 7.73 9.39
N ALA A 70 -26.34 7.53 10.68
CA ALA A 70 -25.22 8.16 11.40
C ALA A 70 -23.83 7.76 10.90
N ALA A 71 -23.71 6.62 10.21
CA ALA A 71 -22.44 6.14 9.64
C ALA A 71 -22.07 6.83 8.32
N LYS A 72 -23.01 7.53 7.67
CA LYS A 72 -22.75 8.23 6.40
C LYS A 72 -21.65 9.26 6.57
N ASN A 73 -20.68 9.26 5.66
CA ASN A 73 -19.58 10.22 5.64
C ASN A 73 -18.74 10.27 6.92
N GLN A 74 -18.82 9.26 7.80
CA GLN A 74 -17.96 9.18 8.97
C GLN A 74 -16.73 8.34 8.67
N TRP A 75 -15.56 8.84 9.10
CA TRP A 75 -14.33 8.04 9.11
C TRP A 75 -14.44 6.97 10.18
N GLN A 76 -14.28 5.73 9.76
CA GLN A 76 -14.27 4.58 10.65
C GLN A 76 -12.99 3.82 10.42
N ASN A 77 -12.38 3.39 11.52
CA ASN A 77 -11.23 2.53 11.42
C ASN A 77 -11.66 1.20 10.78
N ILE A 78 -11.04 0.82 9.65
CA ILE A 78 -11.44 -0.38 8.91
C ILE A 78 -10.94 -1.66 9.59
N CYS A 79 -10.19 -1.50 10.68
CA CYS A 79 -9.58 -2.54 11.46
C CYS A 79 -10.33 -2.74 12.78
N SER A 80 -11.33 -3.61 12.79
CA SER A 80 -12.10 -3.94 14.00
C SER A 80 -11.34 -4.85 15.00
N THR A 81 -10.13 -5.31 14.69
CA THR A 81 -9.35 -6.25 15.53
C THR A 81 -7.86 -5.88 15.63
N SER A 82 -7.20 -6.39 16.68
CA SER A 82 -5.84 -6.05 17.13
C SER A 82 -4.66 -6.40 16.20
N ASN A 83 -4.91 -6.80 14.94
CA ASN A 83 -3.87 -7.26 14.00
C ASN A 83 -4.01 -6.68 12.59
N CYS A 84 -4.35 -5.40 12.49
CA CYS A 84 -4.54 -4.74 11.20
C CYS A 84 -3.36 -3.86 10.76
N ASP A 85 -2.22 -4.02 11.41
CA ASP A 85 -0.99 -3.37 10.97
C ASP A 85 -0.65 -3.83 9.55
N PHE A 86 -0.60 -2.87 8.63
CA PHE A 86 -0.15 -3.13 7.28
C PHE A 86 1.38 -3.21 7.27
N LYS A 87 1.90 -4.22 6.58
CA LYS A 87 3.35 -4.44 6.41
C LYS A 87 3.69 -4.45 4.93
N ALA A 88 4.91 -4.05 4.60
CA ALA A 88 5.40 -4.15 3.23
C ALA A 88 5.27 -5.60 2.72
N SER A 89 4.71 -5.75 1.53
CA SER A 89 4.54 -7.06 0.89
C SER A 89 5.89 -7.64 0.46
N THR A 90 6.07 -8.95 0.70
CA THR A 90 7.22 -9.70 0.17
C THR A 90 7.05 -9.97 -1.33
N GLY A 91 8.14 -10.40 -2.00
CA GLY A 91 8.06 -10.80 -3.41
C GLY A 91 7.05 -11.93 -3.69
N SER A 92 6.94 -12.91 -2.79
CA SER A 92 5.95 -14.00 -2.93
C SER A 92 4.52 -13.53 -2.71
N GLN A 93 4.30 -12.59 -1.80
CA GLN A 93 2.99 -11.96 -1.59
C GLN A 93 2.57 -11.13 -2.81
N LEU A 94 3.49 -10.34 -3.37
CA LEU A 94 3.24 -9.62 -4.62
C LEU A 94 2.92 -10.58 -5.77
N GLN A 95 3.61 -11.72 -5.88
CA GLN A 95 3.34 -12.73 -6.91
C GLN A 95 1.97 -13.41 -6.73
N ALA A 96 1.50 -13.57 -5.49
CA ALA A 96 0.17 -14.11 -5.19
C ALA A 96 -0.95 -13.12 -5.56
N ILE A 97 -0.70 -11.82 -5.38
CA ILE A 97 -1.63 -10.75 -5.78
C ILE A 97 -1.63 -10.57 -7.31
N PHE A 98 -0.44 -10.60 -7.92
CA PHE A 98 -0.21 -10.35 -9.34
C PHE A 98 0.50 -11.56 -9.97
N PRO A 99 -0.24 -12.56 -10.48
CA PRO A 99 0.36 -13.74 -11.11
C PRO A 99 1.31 -13.41 -12.28
N GLN A 100 1.12 -12.25 -12.92
CA GLN A 100 1.98 -11.75 -14.00
C GLN A 100 3.01 -10.70 -13.53
N LEU A 101 3.40 -10.71 -12.25
CA LEU A 101 4.28 -9.70 -11.64
C LEU A 101 5.56 -9.44 -12.45
N ALA A 102 6.20 -10.49 -12.98
CA ALA A 102 7.42 -10.34 -13.78
C ALA A 102 7.20 -9.51 -15.06
N GLN A 103 6.04 -9.65 -15.70
CA GLN A 103 5.68 -8.85 -16.86
C GLN A 103 5.29 -7.42 -16.45
N MET A 104 4.50 -7.27 -15.39
CA MET A 104 4.10 -5.95 -14.88
C MET A 104 5.31 -5.12 -14.45
N LYS A 105 6.32 -5.74 -13.82
CA LYS A 105 7.58 -5.08 -13.43
C LYS A 105 8.41 -4.53 -14.59
N LYS A 106 8.11 -4.90 -15.83
CA LYS A 106 8.70 -4.27 -17.03
C LYS A 106 8.11 -2.89 -17.30
N ALA A 107 6.83 -2.69 -16.97
CA ALA A 107 6.11 -1.44 -17.19
C ALA A 107 6.17 -0.51 -15.96
N ASP A 108 6.10 -1.07 -14.76
CA ASP A 108 5.97 -0.30 -13.52
C ASP A 108 6.94 -0.80 -12.44
N ASP A 109 7.33 0.08 -11.53
CA ASP A 109 7.83 -0.32 -10.22
C ASP A 109 6.65 -0.48 -9.27
N ILE A 110 6.57 -1.64 -8.60
CA ILE A 110 5.39 -2.08 -7.85
C ILE A 110 5.76 -2.35 -6.41
N GLY A 111 5.11 -1.64 -5.50
CA GLY A 111 5.22 -1.82 -4.06
C GLY A 111 3.84 -1.86 -3.42
N CYS A 112 3.66 -2.74 -2.44
CA CYS A 112 2.41 -2.81 -1.68
C CYS A 112 2.69 -2.88 -0.19
N ILE A 113 1.72 -2.43 0.58
CA ILE A 113 1.55 -2.79 1.99
C ILE A 113 0.31 -3.67 2.11
N GLN A 114 0.32 -4.64 3.01
CA GLN A 114 -0.82 -5.55 3.18
C GLN A 114 -0.97 -6.03 4.62
N ASN A 115 -2.20 -6.45 4.94
CA ASN A 115 -2.51 -7.29 6.09
C ASN A 115 -3.12 -8.62 5.59
N GLN A 116 -3.88 -9.33 6.42
CA GLN A 116 -4.51 -10.60 6.04
C GLN A 116 -5.75 -10.44 5.14
N VAL A 117 -6.33 -9.24 5.09
CA VAL A 117 -7.63 -8.97 4.45
C VAL A 117 -7.45 -8.24 3.13
N GLN A 118 -6.53 -7.29 3.08
CA GLN A 118 -6.37 -6.39 1.94
C GLN A 118 -4.92 -5.95 1.74
N ALA A 119 -4.62 -5.55 0.50
CA ALA A 119 -3.39 -4.87 0.14
C ALA A 119 -3.69 -3.48 -0.42
N PHE A 120 -2.75 -2.56 -0.23
CA PHE A 120 -2.73 -1.25 -0.86
C PHE A 120 -1.43 -1.14 -1.64
N CYS A 121 -1.54 -0.91 -2.95
CA CYS A 121 -0.45 -1.00 -3.90
C CYS A 121 -0.25 0.32 -4.62
N ARG A 122 1.02 0.63 -4.87
CA ARG A 122 1.52 1.74 -5.67
C ARG A 122 2.20 1.18 -6.92
N PHE A 123 1.96 1.82 -8.04
CA PHE A 123 2.59 1.53 -9.32
C PHE A 123 3.19 2.83 -9.85
N ASP A 124 4.51 2.87 -9.97
CA ASP A 124 5.23 3.97 -10.59
C ASP A 124 5.57 3.62 -12.04
N SER A 125 5.04 4.39 -12.99
CA SER A 125 5.25 4.10 -14.40
C SER A 125 6.68 4.36 -14.83
N LYS A 126 7.30 3.35 -15.46
CA LYS A 126 8.62 3.49 -16.10
C LYS A 126 8.52 4.19 -17.45
N ALA A 127 7.36 4.09 -18.10
CA ALA A 127 7.10 4.74 -19.39
C ALA A 127 6.75 6.23 -19.23
N GLN A 128 6.01 6.58 -18.18
CA GLN A 128 5.56 7.96 -17.94
C GLN A 128 6.13 8.49 -16.62
N LYS A 129 7.22 9.26 -16.70
CA LYS A 129 7.88 9.84 -15.51
C LYS A 129 6.90 10.70 -14.70
N GLY A 130 6.87 10.46 -13.40
CA GLY A 130 6.00 11.18 -12.45
C GLY A 130 4.57 10.66 -12.41
N TYR A 131 4.20 9.67 -13.24
CA TYR A 131 2.89 9.03 -13.16
C TYR A 131 2.91 7.90 -12.12
N THR A 132 2.11 8.07 -11.08
CA THR A 132 1.90 7.08 -10.03
C THR A 132 0.42 6.73 -9.97
N SER A 133 0.10 5.44 -9.97
CA SER A 133 -1.25 4.94 -9.77
C SER A 133 -1.35 4.09 -8.52
N TYR A 134 -2.55 4.00 -7.97
CA TYR A 134 -2.82 3.32 -6.71
C TYR A 134 -3.96 2.32 -6.87
N MET A 135 -3.86 1.21 -6.14
CA MET A 135 -4.86 0.15 -6.16
C MET A 135 -5.06 -0.41 -4.75
N MET A 136 -6.31 -0.68 -4.41
CA MET A 136 -6.65 -1.56 -3.29
C MET A 136 -6.93 -2.96 -3.82
N VAL A 137 -6.49 -3.98 -3.10
CA VAL A 137 -6.80 -5.37 -3.42
C VAL A 137 -7.48 -6.04 -2.24
N ALA A 138 -8.68 -6.57 -2.44
CA ALA A 138 -9.35 -7.43 -1.47
C ALA A 138 -8.77 -8.86 -1.57
N LEU A 139 -7.94 -9.26 -0.59
CA LEU A 139 -7.19 -10.52 -0.61
C LEU A 139 -8.04 -11.73 -0.23
N GLN A 140 -9.16 -11.53 0.48
CA GLN A 140 -10.06 -12.60 0.88
C GLN A 140 -10.95 -13.11 -0.25
N SER A 141 -11.07 -12.36 -1.35
CA SER A 141 -11.77 -12.79 -2.56
C SER A 141 -10.92 -13.78 -3.36
N LYS A 142 -11.58 -14.72 -4.05
CA LYS A 142 -10.92 -15.67 -4.97
C LYS A 142 -11.58 -15.58 -6.36
N PRO A 143 -10.91 -15.01 -7.38
CA PRO A 143 -9.60 -14.33 -7.31
C PRO A 143 -9.65 -13.04 -6.49
N PRO A 144 -8.50 -12.50 -6.05
CA PRO A 144 -8.45 -11.20 -5.39
C PRO A 144 -9.08 -10.10 -6.25
N VAL A 145 -9.91 -9.25 -5.66
CA VAL A 145 -10.58 -8.16 -6.38
C VAL A 145 -9.70 -6.92 -6.33
N GLN A 146 -9.38 -6.40 -7.52
CA GLN A 146 -8.55 -5.21 -7.72
C GLN A 146 -9.42 -3.98 -7.94
N MET A 147 -9.11 -2.91 -7.22
CA MET A 147 -9.88 -1.68 -7.18
C MET A 147 -8.97 -0.49 -7.40
N ILE A 148 -9.20 0.26 -8.49
CA ILE A 148 -8.39 1.42 -8.85
C ILE A 148 -8.73 2.59 -7.94
N LEU A 149 -7.71 3.31 -7.48
CA LEU A 149 -7.85 4.43 -6.58
C LEU A 149 -7.33 5.71 -7.20
N GLN A 150 -8.00 6.82 -6.88
CA GLN A 150 -7.53 8.16 -7.13
C GLN A 150 -7.11 8.80 -5.80
N ARG A 151 -5.85 9.26 -5.71
CA ARG A 151 -5.39 10.07 -4.59
C ARG A 151 -6.10 11.43 -4.61
N GLN A 152 -6.58 11.86 -3.47
CA GLN A 152 -7.16 13.19 -3.27
C GLN A 152 -6.04 14.16 -2.86
N GLU A 153 -6.06 15.38 -3.40
CA GLU A 153 -5.13 16.46 -3.05
C GLU A 153 -5.47 17.13 -1.71
#